data_AF-A0A351UMW0-F1
#
_entry.id   AF-A0A351UMW0-F1
#
_cell.length_a   1.000
_cell.length_b   1.000
_cell.length_c   1.000
_cell.angle_alpha   90.00
_cell.angle_beta   90.00
_cell.angle_gamma   90.00
#
_symmetry.space_group_name_H-M   'P 1'
#
loop_
_entity.id
_entity.type
_entity.pdbx_description
1 polymer ?
#
loop_
_entity_poly.entity_id
_entity_poly.type
_entity_poly.pdbx_seq_one_letter_code
_entity_poly.pdbx_strand_id
1 'polypeptide(L)'
;MDSLANKIPELKFSSNAEEIPWDNAVVWTIMPRVGPRVYEWIDAEHIRYVSWTNGIVNIMPENNSILSDKCQCIVLPSGFVWVGRKVKVS
;
A
#
# COMPACT_ATOMS: atom_id res chain seq x y z
N MET A 1 9.62 -5.50 -9.91
CA MET A 1 9.15 -4.51 -8.91
C MET A 1 10.27 -3.66 -8.36
N ASP A 2 11.52 -4.15 -8.34
CA ASP A 2 12.71 -3.34 -8.06
C ASP A 2 12.74 -1.98 -8.78
N SER A 3 12.30 -1.91 -10.04
CA SER A 3 12.30 -0.66 -10.80
C SER A 3 11.29 0.39 -10.34
N LEU A 4 10.20 0.00 -9.66
CA LEU A 4 9.14 0.93 -9.22
C LEU A 4 9.41 1.43 -7.81
N ALA A 5 9.80 0.55 -6.89
CA ALA A 5 10.24 0.95 -5.54
C ALA A 5 11.47 1.88 -5.60
N ASN A 6 12.38 1.66 -6.54
CA ASN A 6 13.51 2.58 -6.78
C ASN A 6 13.07 3.97 -7.27
N LYS A 7 11.88 4.10 -7.87
CA LYS A 7 11.33 5.39 -8.32
C LYS A 7 10.39 6.02 -7.30
N ILE A 8 9.82 5.21 -6.41
CA ILE A 8 8.82 5.60 -5.43
C ILE A 8 9.21 4.93 -4.10
N PRO A 9 10.07 5.57 -3.30
CA PRO A 9 10.60 4.97 -2.07
C PRO A 9 9.54 4.77 -0.98
N GLU A 10 8.37 5.40 -1.13
CA GLU A 10 7.20 5.26 -0.26
C GLU A 10 6.46 3.93 -0.49
N LEU A 11 6.72 3.24 -1.61
CA LEU A 11 6.25 1.88 -1.87
C LEU A 11 7.28 0.87 -1.37
N LYS A 12 6.96 0.22 -0.25
CA LYS A 12 7.84 -0.75 0.40
C LYS A 12 7.34 -2.16 0.15
N PHE A 13 8.24 -3.14 0.24
CA PHE A 13 7.90 -4.55 0.10
C PHE A 13 8.81 -5.43 0.94
N SER A 14 8.29 -6.58 1.37
CA SER A 14 9.04 -7.62 2.08
C SER A 14 8.34 -8.97 1.96
N SER A 15 9.11 -10.06 2.03
CA SER A 15 8.57 -11.41 2.19
C SER A 15 8.46 -11.84 3.66
N ASN A 16 8.99 -11.02 4.58
CA ASN A 16 8.95 -11.25 6.02
C ASN A 16 7.79 -10.48 6.66
N ALA A 17 6.85 -11.19 7.28
CA ALA A 17 5.67 -10.59 7.87
C ALA A 17 5.98 -9.74 9.13
N GLU A 18 7.09 -10.01 9.81
CA GLU A 18 7.52 -9.30 11.02
C GLU A 18 8.04 -7.88 10.73
N GLU A 19 8.43 -7.59 9.49
CA GLU A 19 8.92 -6.27 9.07
C GLU A 19 7.79 -5.29 8.75
N ILE A 20 6.56 -5.78 8.66
CA ILE A 20 5.43 -5.00 8.17
C ILE A 20 4.81 -4.20 9.33
N PRO A 21 4.64 -2.88 9.17
CA PRO A 21 3.97 -2.05 10.18
C PRO A 21 2.45 -2.19 10.08
N TRP A 22 1.92 -3.38 10.42
CA TRP A 22 0.51 -3.78 10.28
C TRP A 22 -0.51 -2.79 10.87
N ASP A 23 -0.12 -2.07 11.92
CA ASP A 23 -0.96 -1.06 12.58
C ASP A 23 -0.98 0.28 11.84
N ASN A 24 0.06 0.59 11.08
CA ASN A 24 0.40 1.94 10.63
C ASN A 24 0.63 2.02 9.11
N ALA A 25 0.07 1.08 8.35
CA ALA A 25 0.20 1.02 6.89
C ALA A 25 -1.03 0.40 6.23
N VAL A 26 -1.16 0.64 4.93
CA VAL A 26 -2.01 -0.18 4.06
C VAL A 26 -1.12 -1.21 3.40
N VAL A 27 -1.40 -2.48 3.64
CA VAL A 27 -0.63 -3.62 3.16
C VAL A 27 -1.48 -4.39 2.17
N TRP A 28 -0.91 -4.80 1.05
CA TRP A 28 -1.55 -5.72 0.12
C TRP A 28 -0.57 -6.80 -0.28
N THR A 29 -1.10 -7.88 -0.84
CA THR A 29 -0.26 -8.92 -1.43
C THR A 29 -0.56 -9.00 -2.90
N ILE A 30 0.47 -9.18 -3.71
CA ILE A 30 0.30 -9.74 -5.05
C ILE A 30 0.51 -11.23 -4.85
N MET A 31 -0.49 -12.07 -5.13
CA MET A 31 -0.29 -13.52 -5.07
C MET A 31 0.48 -13.95 -6.33
N PRO A 32 1.78 -14.28 -6.24
CA PRO A 32 2.47 -14.82 -7.40
C PRO A 32 1.92 -16.22 -7.71
N ARG A 33 1.85 -16.60 -9.00
CA ARG A 33 1.49 -17.98 -9.38
C ARG A 33 2.50 -19.01 -8.86
N VAL A 34 3.76 -18.58 -8.66
CA VAL A 34 4.87 -19.38 -8.15
C VAL A 34 5.77 -18.48 -7.31
N GLY A 35 6.05 -18.85 -6.06
CA GLY A 35 6.96 -18.12 -5.16
C GLY A 35 6.36 -17.78 -3.79
N PRO A 36 7.18 -17.28 -2.85
CA PRO A 36 6.71 -16.86 -1.54
C PRO A 36 5.77 -15.65 -1.65
N ARG A 37 4.87 -15.49 -0.68
CA ARG A 37 4.01 -14.31 -0.57
C ARG A 37 4.89 -13.08 -0.34
N VAL A 38 4.72 -12.06 -1.18
CA VAL A 38 5.32 -10.75 -1.00
C VAL A 38 4.24 -9.80 -0.51
N TYR A 39 4.54 -9.08 0.55
CA TYR A 39 3.73 -8.01 1.07
C TYR A 39 4.27 -6.69 0.56
N GLU A 40 3.38 -5.85 0.06
CA GLU A 40 3.65 -4.48 -0.34
C GLU A 40 2.87 -3.56 0.56
N TRP A 41 3.42 -2.39 0.88
CA TRP A 41 2.70 -1.44 1.71
C TRP A 41 3.12 0.01 1.48
N ILE A 42 2.25 0.90 1.96
CA ILE A 42 2.50 2.33 2.12
C ILE A 42 2.20 2.68 3.57
N ASP A 43 3.13 3.39 4.20
CA ASP A 43 2.96 3.88 5.57
C ASP A 43 1.87 4.95 5.64
N ALA A 44 1.16 4.99 6.76
CA ALA A 44 0.03 5.89 7.00
C ALA A 44 0.39 7.37 6.84
N GLU A 45 1.66 7.75 7.04
CA GLU A 45 2.13 9.13 6.85
C GLU A 45 2.06 9.61 5.41
N HIS A 46 2.11 8.70 4.43
CA HIS A 46 2.00 9.00 3.01
C HIS A 46 0.55 8.87 2.50
N ILE A 47 -0.41 8.59 3.39
CA ILE A 47 -1.80 8.32 3.06
C ILE A 47 -2.70 9.38 3.70
N ARG A 48 -3.40 10.12 2.85
CA ARG A 48 -4.42 11.08 3.30
C ARG A 48 -5.64 10.37 3.86
N TYR A 49 -6.16 9.42 3.09
CA TYR A 49 -7.22 8.50 3.50
C TYR A 49 -7.32 7.31 2.54
N VAL A 50 -7.99 6.26 3.00
CA VAL A 50 -8.39 5.10 2.22
C VAL A 50 -9.89 5.13 2.03
N SER A 51 -10.36 4.90 0.80
CA SER A 51 -11.78 4.63 0.53
C SER A 51 -11.96 3.22 0.01
N TRP A 52 -13.09 2.60 0.34
CA TRP A 52 -13.39 1.23 -0.08
C TRP A 52 -14.78 1.17 -0.70
N THR A 53 -14.87 0.69 -1.93
CA THR A 53 -16.16 0.47 -2.61
C THR A 53 -16.13 -0.83 -3.38
N ASN A 54 -17.12 -1.69 -3.17
CA ASN A 54 -17.30 -2.96 -3.90
C ASN A 54 -16.05 -3.86 -3.95
N GLY A 55 -15.31 -3.96 -2.83
CA GLY A 55 -14.09 -4.78 -2.78
C GLY A 55 -12.84 -4.10 -3.34
N ILE A 56 -12.96 -2.90 -3.92
CA ILE A 56 -11.83 -2.13 -4.47
C ILE A 56 -11.38 -1.11 -3.42
N VAL A 57 -10.11 -1.19 -3.03
CA VAL A 57 -9.49 -0.23 -2.10
C VAL A 57 -8.79 0.85 -2.90
N ASN A 58 -9.10 2.10 -2.60
CA ASN A 58 -8.41 3.26 -3.17
C ASN A 58 -7.61 3.96 -2.07
N ILE A 59 -6.33 4.19 -2.33
CA ILE A 59 -5.43 4.93 -1.45
C ILE A 59 -5.22 6.31 -2.05
N MET A 60 -5.55 7.35 -1.28
CA MET A 60 -5.30 8.74 -1.66
C MET A 60 -3.99 9.22 -1.04
N PRO A 61 -2.99 9.61 -1.85
CA PRO A 61 -1.73 10.13 -1.33
C PRO A 61 -1.91 11.37 -0.46
N GLU A 62 -1.09 11.48 0.58
CA GLU A 62 -0.93 12.74 1.31
C GLU A 62 -0.33 13.82 0.40
N ASN A 63 -0.74 15.08 0.56
CA ASN A 63 -0.36 16.16 -0.35
C ASN A 63 1.15 16.45 -0.39
N ASN A 64 1.89 16.04 0.64
CA ASN A 64 3.34 16.24 0.75
C ASN A 64 4.14 14.97 0.45
N SER A 65 3.48 13.89 0.03
CA SER A 65 4.13 12.62 -0.29
C SER A 65 4.57 12.61 -1.75
N ILE A 66 5.67 11.92 -2.05
CA ILE A 66 6.17 11.76 -3.43
C ILE A 66 5.09 11.11 -4.30
N LEU A 67 4.25 10.22 -3.75
CA LEU A 67 3.12 9.63 -4.46
C LEU A 67 2.15 10.67 -5.03
N SER A 68 1.91 11.81 -4.36
CA SER A 68 1.00 12.83 -4.90
C SER A 68 1.53 13.50 -6.17
N ASP A 69 2.84 13.52 -6.37
CA ASP A 69 3.46 14.01 -7.60
C ASP A 69 3.40 12.99 -8.74
N LYS A 70 3.13 11.71 -8.42
CA LYS A 70 3.14 10.60 -9.39
C LYS A 70 1.75 10.11 -9.74
N CYS A 71 0.78 10.23 -8.83
CA CYS A 71 -0.56 9.73 -9.02
C CYS A 71 -1.58 10.49 -8.17
N GLN A 72 -2.83 10.51 -8.62
CA GLN A 72 -3.94 11.04 -7.83
C GLN A 72 -4.51 10.00 -6.86
N CYS A 73 -4.42 8.72 -7.22
CA CYS A 73 -4.87 7.61 -6.39
C CYS A 73 -4.13 6.33 -6.78
N ILE A 74 -4.08 5.38 -5.84
CA ILE A 74 -3.68 4.00 -6.09
C ILE A 74 -4.91 3.12 -5.91
N VAL A 75 -5.21 2.33 -6.93
CA VAL A 75 -6.34 1.39 -6.93
C VAL A 75 -5.78 -0.01 -6.72
N LEU A 76 -6.24 -0.69 -5.66
CA LEU A 76 -5.81 -2.03 -5.31
C LEU A 76 -6.92 -3.05 -5.59
N PRO A 77 -6.88 -3.74 -6.74
CA PRO A 77 -7.76 -4.88 -7.02
C PRO A 77 -7.20 -6.18 -6.43
N SER A 78 -6.57 -6.13 -5.25
CA SER A 78 -5.89 -7.28 -4.65
C SER A 78 -6.87 -8.20 -3.93
N GLY A 79 -6.60 -9.52 -4.00
CA GLY A 79 -7.33 -10.52 -3.21
C GLY A 79 -7.09 -10.43 -1.70
N PHE A 80 -6.08 -9.68 -1.26
CA PHE A 80 -5.85 -9.37 0.16
C PHE A 80 -5.36 -7.93 0.31
N VAL A 81 -6.10 -7.16 1.09
CA VAL A 81 -5.73 -5.82 1.55
C VAL A 81 -5.96 -5.75 3.05
N TRP A 82 -4.98 -5.23 3.77
CA TRP A 82 -5.02 -4.95 5.21
C TRP A 82 -4.84 -3.46 5.43
N VAL A 83 -5.83 -2.83 6.06
CA VAL A 83 -5.77 -1.42 6.43
C VAL A 83 -5.50 -1.33 7.92
N GLY A 84 -4.31 -0.86 8.29
CA GLY A 84 -3.89 -0.75 9.68
C GLY A 84 -4.77 0.21 10.48
N ARG A 85 -4.93 -0.07 11.78
CA ARG A 85 -5.86 0.67 12.66
C ARG A 85 -5.58 2.18 12.78
N LYS A 86 -4.37 2.64 12.45
CA LYS A 86 -3.97 4.06 12.47
C LYS A 86 -4.11 4.74 11.11
N VAL A 87 -4.50 4.00 10.07
CA VAL A 87 -4.77 4.56 8.75
C VAL A 87 -6.13 5.24 8.75
N LYS A 88 -6.19 6.46 8.23
CA LYS A 88 -7.45 7.21 8.06
C LYS A 88 -8.31 6.54 6.99
N VAL A 89 -9.58 6.29 7.30
CA VAL A 89 -10.57 5.70 6.38
C VAL A 89 -11.74 6.66 6.16
N SER A 90 -12.34 6.63 4.97
CA SER A 90 -13.53 7.44 4.60
C SER A 90 -14.58 6.62 3.87
#